data_AF-A0A2E7W5L7-F1
#
_entry.id   AF-A0A2E7W5L7-F1
#
_cell.length_a   1.000
_cell.length_b   1.000
_cell.length_c   1.000
_cell.angle_alpha   90.00
_cell.angle_beta   90.00
_cell.angle_gamma   90.00
#
_symmetry.space_group_name_H-M   'P 1'
#
loop_
_entity.id
_entity.type
_entity.pdbx_description
1 polymer ?
#
loop_
_entity_poly.entity_id
_entity_poly.type
_entity_poly.pdbx_seq_one_letter_code
_entity_poly.pdbx_strand_id
1 'polypeptide(L)'
;MTVFQQVSDTVIIDDEKFPLDLFMRVEPDYEVVDYRNYEEGKTHIIINKGQQNGGPINWKDGNRYAKRSSDLKYLDAQIHIDEEERKTKVETSKNANLPYDVKRNKEYPPIEDLVIAMWEYLCLKSPKELERLETKRQEIKKKFPKHD
;
A
#
# COMPACT_ATOMS: atom_id res chain seq x y z
N MET A 1 -4.03 0.48 29.54
CA MET A 1 -2.83 0.78 30.33
C MET A 1 -1.88 1.41 29.35
N THR A 2 -1.59 2.68 29.54
CA THR A 2 -1.12 3.55 28.47
C THR A 2 0.41 3.42 28.33
N VAL A 3 0.87 2.87 27.20
CA VAL A 3 2.31 2.68 26.95
C VAL A 3 2.72 3.45 25.71
N PHE A 4 3.78 4.25 25.85
CA PHE A 4 4.44 4.93 24.73
C PHE A 4 5.92 4.55 24.73
N GLN A 5 6.41 4.08 23.60
CA GLN A 5 7.82 3.80 23.40
C GLN A 5 8.31 4.44 22.10
N GLN A 6 9.54 4.92 22.12
CA GLN A 6 10.30 5.23 20.92
C GLN A 6 11.53 4.34 20.94
N VAL A 7 11.78 3.65 19.83
CA VAL A 7 12.97 2.84 19.61
C VAL A 7 13.56 3.26 18.28
N SER A 8 14.64 4.05 18.31
CA SER A 8 15.25 4.62 17.11
C SER A 8 14.23 5.37 16.23
N ASP A 9 13.91 4.82 15.05
CA ASP A 9 13.02 5.38 14.03
C ASP A 9 11.58 4.85 14.12
N THR A 10 11.25 4.13 15.19
CA THR A 10 9.93 3.52 15.39
C THR A 10 9.29 4.01 16.69
N VAL A 11 8.00 4.34 16.62
CA VAL A 11 7.15 4.61 17.78
C VAL A 11 6.25 3.41 18.02
N ILE A 12 6.14 2.99 19.28
CA ILE A 12 5.26 1.89 19.70
C ILE A 12 4.24 2.45 20.70
N ILE A 13 2.96 2.30 20.40
CA ILE A 13 1.86 2.72 21.27
C ILE A 13 0.93 1.54 21.46
N ASP A 14 0.74 1.09 22.71
CA ASP A 14 -0.12 -0.05 23.06
C ASP A 14 0.11 -1.29 22.14
N ASP A 15 1.39 -1.69 21.98
CA ASP A 15 1.89 -2.79 21.12
C ASP A 15 1.84 -2.57 19.60
N GLU A 16 1.32 -1.44 19.13
CA GLU A 16 1.27 -1.11 17.72
C GLU A 16 2.47 -0.27 17.30
N LYS A 17 3.05 -0.60 16.14
CA LYS A 17 4.27 0.01 15.64
C LYS A 17 3.96 0.99 14.51
N PHE A 18 4.49 2.19 14.63
CA PHE A 18 4.37 3.25 13.64
C PHE A 18 5.75 3.81 13.31
N PRO A 19 6.00 4.20 12.05
CA PRO A 19 7.19 4.97 11.70
C PRO A 19 7.26 6.29 12.49
N LEU A 20 8.44 6.66 12.96
CA LEU A 20 8.65 7.92 13.70
C LEU A 20 8.33 9.13 12.83
N ASP A 21 8.67 9.10 11.54
CA ASP A 21 8.34 10.19 10.62
C ASP A 21 6.82 10.40 10.48
N LEU A 22 6.02 9.32 10.48
CA LEU A 22 4.57 9.38 10.52
C LEU A 22 4.09 10.03 11.83
N PHE A 23 4.66 9.60 12.96
CA PHE A 23 4.34 10.18 14.27
C PHE A 23 4.63 11.68 14.34
N MET A 24 5.79 12.10 13.82
CA MET A 24 6.19 13.52 13.74
C MET A 24 5.25 14.37 12.88
N ARG A 25 4.43 13.79 11.99
CA ARG A 25 3.39 14.56 11.26
C ARG A 25 2.24 14.98 12.16
N VAL A 26 1.94 14.19 13.19
CA VAL A 26 0.87 14.48 14.17
C VAL A 26 1.41 15.26 15.37
N GLU A 27 2.67 15.02 15.72
CA GLU A 27 3.37 15.64 16.85
C GLU A 27 4.69 16.27 16.36
N PRO A 28 4.64 17.39 15.61
CA PRO A 28 5.83 18.00 15.00
C PRO A 28 6.84 18.53 16.01
N ASP A 29 6.37 18.87 17.22
CA ASP A 29 7.21 19.38 18.31
C ASP A 29 7.81 18.25 19.17
N TYR A 30 7.65 16.98 18.76
CA TYR A 30 8.17 15.85 19.50
C TYR A 30 9.71 15.84 19.50
N GLU A 31 10.29 15.80 20.70
CA GLU A 31 11.74 15.65 20.86
C GLU A 31 12.15 14.19 20.62
N VAL A 32 12.80 13.96 19.47
CA VAL A 32 13.36 12.67 19.05
C VAL A 32 14.57 12.32 19.92
N VAL A 33 14.55 11.11 20.49
CA VAL A 33 15.65 10.54 21.28
C VAL A 33 16.05 9.16 20.73
N ASP A 34 17.12 8.54 21.21
CA ASP A 34 17.50 7.20 20.73
C ASP A 34 16.51 6.13 21.22
N TYR A 35 16.09 6.27 22.47
CA TYR A 35 15.08 5.42 23.07
C TYR A 35 14.28 6.17 24.13
N ARG A 36 12.97 5.93 24.16
CA ARG A 36 12.07 6.42 25.20
C ARG A 36 11.13 5.30 25.59
N ASN A 37 10.89 5.12 26.88
CA ASN A 37 9.85 4.23 27.38
C ASN A 37 9.08 4.95 28.48
N TYR A 38 7.78 5.08 28.27
CA TYR A 38 6.86 5.73 29.17
C TYR A 38 5.68 4.81 29.46
N GLU A 39 5.43 4.56 30.74
CA GLU A 39 4.27 3.85 31.26
C GLU A 39 3.62 4.72 32.34
N GLU A 40 2.36 5.07 32.12
CA GLU A 40 1.63 6.02 32.96
C GLU A 40 1.66 5.64 34.45
N GLY A 41 2.15 6.56 35.28
CA GLY A 41 2.21 6.39 36.74
C GLY A 41 3.27 5.40 37.23
N LYS A 42 4.12 4.87 36.33
CA LYS A 42 5.08 3.81 36.66
C LYS A 42 6.52 4.12 36.27
N THR A 43 6.78 4.35 34.99
CA THR A 43 8.15 4.53 34.50
C THR A 43 8.23 5.58 33.40
N HIS A 44 9.37 6.27 33.37
CA HIS A 44 9.74 7.15 32.28
C HIS A 44 11.26 7.13 32.12
N ILE A 45 11.73 6.42 31.11
CA ILE A 45 13.14 6.25 30.78
C ILE A 45 13.41 6.91 29.44
N ILE A 46 14.49 7.71 29.37
CA ILE A 46 14.94 8.38 28.16
C ILE A 46 16.42 8.02 27.98
N ILE A 47 16.80 7.53 26.80
CA ILE A 47 18.19 7.32 26.42
C ILE A 47 18.48 8.19 25.21
N ASN A 48 19.51 9.02 25.32
CA ASN A 48 19.94 9.92 24.24
C ASN A 48 21.46 10.00 24.23
N LYS A 49 22.08 9.75 23.07
CA LYS A 49 23.54 9.71 22.86
C LYS A 49 24.25 8.81 23.87
N GLY A 50 23.64 7.67 24.20
CA GLY A 50 24.16 6.70 25.16
C GLY A 50 24.05 7.10 26.63
N GLN A 51 23.44 8.25 26.96
CA GLN A 51 23.14 8.63 28.34
C GLN A 51 21.71 8.26 28.72
N GLN A 52 21.54 7.53 29.81
CA GLN A 52 20.23 7.19 30.37
C GLN A 52 19.82 8.22 31.41
N ASN A 53 18.69 8.89 31.16
CA ASN A 53 18.06 9.85 32.05
C ASN A 53 16.67 9.34 32.47
N GLY A 54 16.32 9.59 33.74
CA GLY A 54 14.94 9.41 34.21
C GLY A 54 14.10 10.64 33.87
N GLY A 55 12.93 10.43 33.29
CA GLY A 55 11.94 11.49 33.06
C GLY A 55 10.91 11.56 34.19
N PRO A 56 10.03 12.59 34.19
CA PRO A 56 8.93 12.67 35.16
C PRO A 56 7.98 11.47 35.01
N ILE A 57 7.62 10.81 36.12
CA ILE A 57 6.67 9.69 36.13
C ILE A 57 5.29 10.10 35.58
N ASN A 58 4.88 11.34 35.84
CA ASN A 58 3.64 11.92 35.32
C ASN A 58 3.93 12.87 34.15
N TRP A 59 4.55 12.34 33.11
CA TRP A 59 4.86 13.11 31.91
C TRP A 59 3.58 13.38 31.11
N LYS A 60 3.11 14.64 31.16
CA LYS A 60 1.87 15.06 30.52
C LYS A 60 1.81 14.74 29.02
N ASP A 61 2.91 14.90 28.31
CA ASP A 61 2.94 14.62 26.87
C ASP A 61 2.93 13.11 26.59
N GLY A 62 3.51 12.27 27.45
CA GLY A 62 3.47 10.81 27.28
C GLY A 62 2.03 10.28 27.22
N ASN A 63 1.16 10.79 28.08
CA ASN A 63 -0.27 10.48 28.05
C ASN A 63 -0.98 11.01 26.80
N ARG A 64 -0.53 12.13 26.23
CA ARG A 64 -1.04 12.65 24.96
C ARG A 64 -0.63 11.75 23.80
N TYR A 65 0.66 11.39 23.74
CA TYR A 65 1.23 10.60 22.65
C TYR A 65 0.61 9.22 22.55
N ALA A 66 0.41 8.55 23.68
CA ALA A 66 -0.22 7.25 23.68
C ALA A 66 -1.71 7.27 23.25
N LYS A 67 -2.36 8.44 23.26
CA LYS A 67 -3.71 8.60 22.70
C LYS A 67 -3.73 8.81 21.18
N ARG A 68 -2.57 8.94 20.53
CA ARG A 68 -2.46 9.18 19.07
C ARG A 68 -2.57 7.93 18.21
N SER A 69 -2.65 6.71 18.78
CA SER A 69 -2.75 5.47 17.99
C SER A 69 -3.86 5.52 16.93
N SER A 70 -5.04 6.07 17.27
CA SER A 70 -6.14 6.21 16.30
C SER A 70 -5.80 7.14 15.13
N ASP A 71 -5.15 8.27 15.43
CA ASP A 71 -4.76 9.27 14.42
C ASP A 71 -3.70 8.69 13.48
N LEU A 72 -2.74 7.95 14.03
CA LEU A 72 -1.68 7.30 13.27
C LEU A 72 -2.22 6.21 12.36
N LYS A 73 -3.13 5.36 12.85
CA LYS A 73 -3.81 4.36 12.01
C LYS A 73 -4.55 4.99 10.85
N TYR A 74 -5.28 6.08 11.12
CA TYR A 74 -6.02 6.77 10.09
C TYR A 74 -5.09 7.35 9.02
N LEU A 75 -3.99 7.99 9.43
CA LEU A 75 -3.01 8.55 8.51
C LEU A 75 -2.27 7.48 7.71
N ASP A 76 -1.88 6.38 8.35
CA ASP A 76 -1.23 5.23 7.69
C ASP A 76 -2.15 4.65 6.60
N ALA A 77 -3.42 4.44 6.92
CA ALA A 77 -4.42 3.99 5.95
C ALA A 77 -4.59 4.98 4.79
N GLN A 78 -4.63 6.29 5.07
CA GLN A 78 -4.75 7.31 4.03
C GLN A 78 -3.53 7.35 3.11
N ILE A 79 -2.33 7.23 3.66
CA ILE A 79 -1.08 7.17 2.87
C ILE A 79 -1.12 5.96 1.93
N HIS A 80 -1.54 4.79 2.43
CA HIS A 80 -1.68 3.61 1.60
C HIS A 80 -2.71 3.78 0.47
N ILE A 81 -3.86 4.39 0.75
CA ILE A 81 -4.87 4.69 -0.28
C ILE A 81 -4.30 5.64 -1.33
N ASP A 82 -3.68 6.75 -0.92
CA ASP A 82 -3.10 7.73 -1.83
C ASP A 82 -2.00 7.12 -2.72
N GLU A 83 -1.19 6.20 -2.19
CA GLU A 83 -0.17 5.49 -2.96
C GLU A 83 -0.77 4.57 -4.01
N GLU A 84 -1.80 3.81 -3.66
CA GLU A 84 -2.54 2.93 -4.59
C GLU A 84 -3.22 3.76 -5.70
N GLU A 85 -3.84 4.88 -5.36
CA GLU A 85 -4.42 5.80 -6.34
C GLU A 85 -3.37 6.39 -7.27
N ARG A 86 -2.21 6.80 -6.74
CA ARG A 86 -1.09 7.30 -7.56
C ARG A 86 -0.57 6.23 -8.51
N LYS A 87 -0.36 4.99 -8.03
CA LYS A 87 0.07 3.87 -8.89
C LYS A 87 -0.93 3.66 -10.02
N THR A 88 -2.22 3.59 -9.70
CA THR A 88 -3.30 3.43 -10.68
C THR A 88 -3.31 4.57 -11.71
N LYS A 89 -3.12 5.81 -11.26
CA LYS A 89 -3.06 6.99 -12.15
C LYS A 89 -1.83 6.97 -13.07
N VAL A 90 -0.68 6.53 -12.56
CA VAL A 90 0.54 6.36 -13.36
C VAL A 90 0.36 5.24 -14.38
N GLU A 91 -0.22 4.12 -14.00
CA GLU A 91 -0.47 2.99 -14.91
C GLU A 91 -1.48 3.33 -15.99
N THR A 92 -2.58 4.00 -15.65
CA THR A 92 -3.57 4.48 -16.62
C THR A 92 -2.95 5.48 -17.59
N SER A 93 -2.11 6.41 -17.12
CA SER A 93 -1.39 7.36 -17.97
C SER A 93 -0.37 6.67 -18.90
N LYS A 94 0.39 5.70 -18.38
CA LYS A 94 1.31 4.88 -19.19
C LYS A 94 0.54 4.12 -20.26
N ASN A 95 -0.55 3.46 -19.87
CA ASN A 95 -1.41 2.72 -20.80
C ASN A 95 -2.08 3.65 -21.83
N ALA A 96 -2.48 4.87 -21.46
CA ALA A 96 -3.07 5.85 -22.36
C ALA A 96 -2.11 6.25 -23.49
N ASN A 97 -0.80 6.34 -23.20
CA ASN A 97 0.23 6.72 -24.15
C ASN A 97 0.82 5.56 -24.96
N LEU A 98 0.40 4.30 -24.71
CA LEU A 98 0.91 3.18 -25.48
C LEU A 98 0.48 3.27 -26.96
N PRO A 99 1.39 2.94 -27.89
CA PRO A 99 1.04 2.77 -29.29
C PRO A 99 -0.08 1.76 -29.46
N TYR A 100 -0.86 1.99 -30.49
CA TYR A 100 -2.09 1.28 -30.74
C TYR A 100 -1.94 -0.24 -30.82
N ASP A 101 -0.92 -0.71 -31.54
CA ASP A 101 -0.64 -2.14 -31.69
C ASP A 101 -0.27 -2.81 -30.36
N VAL A 102 0.36 -2.06 -29.45
CA VAL A 102 0.72 -2.56 -28.12
C VAL A 102 -0.53 -2.74 -27.26
N LYS A 103 -1.48 -1.79 -27.30
CA LYS A 103 -2.77 -1.92 -26.61
C LYS A 103 -3.58 -3.11 -27.15
N ARG A 104 -3.62 -3.24 -28.47
CA ARG A 104 -4.31 -4.32 -29.17
C ARG A 104 -3.73 -5.69 -28.80
N ASN A 105 -2.40 -5.82 -28.77
CA ASN A 105 -1.73 -7.08 -28.40
C ASN A 105 -1.92 -7.44 -26.93
N LYS A 106 -1.95 -6.45 -26.02
CA LYS A 106 -2.15 -6.67 -24.58
C LYS A 106 -3.56 -7.21 -24.26
N GLU A 107 -4.59 -6.76 -24.99
CA GLU A 107 -5.96 -7.25 -24.79
C GLU A 107 -6.26 -8.53 -25.58
N TYR A 108 -5.48 -8.82 -26.62
CA TYR A 108 -5.69 -9.99 -27.49
C TYR A 108 -5.58 -11.30 -26.70
N PRO A 109 -6.43 -12.30 -26.99
CA PRO A 109 -6.24 -13.64 -26.41
C PRO A 109 -4.83 -14.18 -26.70
N PRO A 110 -4.17 -14.80 -25.71
CA PRO A 110 -2.92 -15.53 -25.92
C PRO A 110 -3.04 -16.57 -27.03
N ILE A 111 -1.94 -16.82 -27.74
CA ILE A 111 -1.91 -17.84 -28.80
C ILE A 111 -2.22 -19.23 -28.23
N GLU A 112 -1.74 -19.52 -27.03
CA GLU A 112 -1.97 -20.78 -26.32
C GLU A 112 -3.47 -21.05 -26.11
N ASP A 113 -4.22 -20.05 -25.63
CA ASP A 113 -5.67 -20.14 -25.46
C ASP A 113 -6.39 -20.41 -26.78
N LEU A 114 -5.95 -19.78 -27.88
CA LEU A 114 -6.52 -20.00 -29.22
C LEU A 114 -6.24 -21.42 -29.72
N VAL A 115 -5.03 -21.94 -29.46
CA VAL A 115 -4.65 -23.31 -29.82
C VAL A 115 -5.43 -24.34 -29.02
N ILE A 116 -5.60 -24.12 -27.72
CA ILE A 116 -6.40 -25.00 -26.84
C ILE A 116 -7.84 -25.02 -27.31
N ALA A 117 -8.48 -23.86 -27.51
CA ALA A 117 -9.87 -23.79 -27.97
C ALA A 117 -10.06 -24.44 -29.34
N MET A 118 -9.08 -24.33 -30.24
CA MET A 118 -9.08 -25.03 -31.53
C MET A 118 -9.03 -26.54 -31.34
N TRP A 119 -8.15 -27.05 -30.48
CA TRP A 119 -8.03 -28.48 -30.17
C TRP A 119 -9.28 -29.04 -29.51
N GLU A 120 -9.86 -28.33 -28.55
CA GLU A 120 -11.12 -28.72 -27.91
C GLU A 120 -12.27 -28.81 -28.93
N TYR A 121 -12.36 -27.87 -29.86
CA TYR A 121 -13.34 -27.94 -30.93
C TYR A 121 -13.09 -29.14 -31.87
N LEU A 122 -11.84 -29.38 -32.26
CA LEU A 122 -11.49 -30.48 -33.17
C LEU A 122 -11.72 -31.86 -32.57
N CYS A 123 -11.27 -32.07 -31.32
CA CYS A 123 -11.32 -33.35 -30.62
C CYS A 123 -12.64 -33.61 -29.91
N LEU A 124 -13.22 -32.59 -29.26
CA LEU A 124 -14.39 -32.74 -28.38
C LEU A 124 -15.67 -32.18 -29.01
N LYS A 125 -15.61 -31.59 -30.21
CA LYS A 125 -16.74 -30.95 -30.91
C LYS A 125 -17.46 -29.91 -30.06
N SER A 126 -16.76 -29.29 -29.11
CA SER A 126 -17.30 -28.25 -28.24
C SER A 126 -16.91 -26.86 -28.79
N PRO A 127 -17.87 -26.05 -29.30
CA PRO A 127 -17.56 -24.74 -29.87
C PRO A 127 -17.49 -23.62 -28.83
N LYS A 128 -17.83 -23.89 -27.57
CA LYS A 128 -18.09 -22.87 -26.55
C LYS A 128 -16.91 -21.91 -26.35
N GLU A 129 -15.70 -22.44 -26.15
CA GLU A 129 -14.51 -21.60 -25.94
C GLU A 129 -14.04 -20.92 -27.23
N LEU A 130 -14.21 -21.59 -28.38
CA LEU A 130 -13.89 -21.02 -29.69
C LEU A 130 -14.75 -19.78 -29.99
N GLU A 131 -16.07 -19.87 -29.80
CA GLU A 131 -17.02 -18.77 -30.01
C GLU A 131 -16.77 -17.62 -29.03
N ARG A 132 -16.45 -17.94 -27.76
CA ARG A 132 -16.12 -16.93 -26.74
C ARG A 132 -14.86 -16.15 -27.11
N LEU A 133 -13.79 -16.86 -27.49
CA LEU A 133 -12.55 -16.23 -27.90
C LEU A 133 -12.70 -15.46 -29.21
N GLU A 134 -13.48 -15.97 -30.17
CA GLU A 134 -13.71 -15.26 -31.43
C GLU A 134 -14.50 -13.97 -31.21
N THR A 135 -15.57 -14.00 -30.40
CA THR A 135 -16.30 -12.79 -29.98
C THR A 135 -15.34 -11.76 -29.38
N LYS A 136 -14.50 -12.17 -28.42
CA LYS A 136 -13.50 -11.31 -27.80
C LYS A 136 -12.52 -10.74 -28.83
N ARG A 137 -12.04 -11.53 -29.80
CA ARG A 137 -11.14 -11.06 -30.87
C ARG A 137 -11.81 -10.00 -31.74
N GLN A 138 -13.09 -10.16 -32.07
CA GLN A 138 -13.83 -9.20 -32.90
C GLN A 138 -14.11 -7.91 -32.14
N GLU A 139 -14.44 -7.98 -30.86
CA GLU A 139 -14.57 -6.80 -29.99
C GLU A 139 -13.26 -6.01 -29.91
N ILE A 140 -12.12 -6.69 -29.73
CA ILE A 140 -10.80 -6.05 -29.69
C ILE A 140 -10.45 -5.45 -31.06
N LYS A 141 -10.74 -6.13 -32.18
CA LYS A 141 -10.57 -5.56 -33.53
C LYS A 141 -11.45 -4.34 -33.77
N LYS A 142 -12.66 -4.31 -33.21
CA LYS A 142 -13.59 -3.17 -33.32
C LYS A 142 -13.17 -2.00 -32.43
N LYS A 143 -12.65 -2.29 -31.23
CA LYS A 143 -12.09 -1.31 -30.29
C LYS A 143 -10.76 -0.75 -30.78
N PHE A 144 -9.99 -1.58 -31.49
CA PHE A 144 -8.71 -1.23 -32.09
C PHE A 144 -8.66 -1.61 -33.61
N PRO A 145 -9.41 -0.91 -34.49
CA PRO A 145 -9.29 -1.03 -35.97
C PRO A 145 -7.90 -0.68 -36.53
N LYS A 146 -7.33 -1.53 -37.39
CA LYS A 146 -6.14 -1.12 -38.15
C LYS A 146 -6.55 -0.11 -39.22
N HIS A 147 -5.92 1.07 -39.22
CA HIS A 147 -5.97 1.96 -40.36
C HIS A 147 -4.85 1.54 -41.30
N ASP A 148 -5.21 1.22 -42.56
CA ASP A 148 -4.25 0.92 -43.63
C ASP A 148 -3.49 2.19 -44.07
#